data_AF-A0A919QFU2-F1
#
_entry.id   AF-A0A919QFU2-F1
#
_cell.length_a   1.000
_cell.length_b   1.000
_cell.length_c   1.000
_cell.angle_alpha   90.00
_cell.angle_beta   90.00
_cell.angle_gamma   90.00
#
_symmetry.space_group_name_H-M   'P 1'
#
loop_
_entity.id
_entity.type
_entity.pdbx_description
1 polymer ?
#
loop_
_entity_poly.entity_id
_entity_poly.type
_entity_poly.pdbx_seq_one_letter_code
_entity_poly.pdbx_strand_id
1 'polypeptide(L)'
;MCLGLLGGPADAAAGAPLRMAGSAWFAGGGVPICGKSTARTCDGQPHVGGVSSNWWQCVELAQRFYQRRGWHKGIFAGVGVASHIFTKAAALRMTPQPNGAVTDIVPGDMIVMNRTGQAGHVVIVESITQNRDGTRSVMTVGQNSKVVRNPMRWHGGVLDSFWSGYSVAGVVRSPENIGILSYGGGTPGYAPLVNGGGVHAVGASLLSVTSTGQAFGGPLPHRPPAGLTGRVVDAAGTPTGRGYWLAASTGQIFAYGDAKPYPAIEGEVTAITATGKGPLAVDATGHVHAPGRKPVAAPEGYSGGFVDIAATADGYWLLTSAGQVHGTAPWYGNATTFDHAVVAMSPTPSGKGYLILDKTGHVYAFGDAEHLGDLPAGSAEAADVTHTPTGYTIITRTGVRHSFGGVTSTGRATGFTGFF
;
A
#
# COMPACT_ATOMS: atom_id res chain seq x y z
N MET A 1 6.76 -22.46 -24.61
CA MET A 1 7.95 -21.89 -25.30
C MET A 1 7.63 -20.57 -26.02
N CYS A 2 8.01 -19.41 -25.48
CA CYS A 2 8.01 -18.15 -26.24
C CYS A 2 9.28 -18.10 -27.10
N LEU A 3 9.16 -18.30 -28.41
CA LEU A 3 10.31 -18.29 -29.32
C LEU A 3 10.45 -16.92 -30.01
N GLY A 4 11.58 -16.27 -29.76
CA GLY A 4 12.34 -15.44 -30.72
C GLY A 4 11.75 -14.13 -31.21
N LEU A 5 12.16 -13.02 -30.60
CA LEU A 5 12.64 -11.83 -31.32
C LEU A 5 13.87 -11.29 -30.57
N LEU A 6 15.01 -11.31 -31.28
CA LEU A 6 16.31 -10.79 -30.84
C LEU A 6 16.27 -9.27 -30.68
N GLY A 7 16.91 -8.79 -29.62
CA GLY A 7 17.03 -7.38 -29.23
C GLY A 7 16.81 -7.28 -27.74
N GLY A 8 17.88 -7.46 -26.95
CA GLY A 8 17.81 -7.20 -25.51
C GLY A 8 17.37 -5.76 -25.25
N PRO A 9 16.80 -5.44 -24.08
CA PRO A 9 16.38 -4.08 -23.79
C PRO A 9 17.59 -3.16 -23.88
N ALA A 10 17.52 -2.17 -24.77
CA ALA A 10 18.29 -0.94 -24.65
C ALA A 10 17.76 -0.21 -23.42
N ASP A 11 18.27 -0.64 -22.26
CA ASP A 11 18.40 0.05 -20.97
C ASP A 11 18.94 -0.90 -19.88
N ALA A 12 19.71 -1.92 -20.26
CA ALA A 12 20.47 -2.74 -19.32
C ALA A 12 21.85 -3.03 -19.91
N ALA A 13 22.81 -2.15 -19.64
CA ALA A 13 24.20 -2.57 -19.62
C ALA A 13 24.33 -3.71 -18.59
N ALA A 14 24.97 -4.79 -18.98
CA ALA A 14 25.15 -5.97 -18.13
C ALA A 14 25.74 -5.57 -16.77
N GLY A 15 25.07 -5.96 -15.68
CA GLY A 15 25.64 -5.95 -14.32
C GLY A 15 25.10 -4.90 -13.33
N ALA A 16 24.20 -4.00 -13.72
CA ALA A 16 23.46 -3.18 -12.76
C ALA A 16 22.11 -3.84 -12.44
N PRO A 17 21.73 -4.04 -11.16
CA PRO A 17 20.42 -4.61 -10.82
C PRO A 17 19.37 -3.58 -11.22
N LEU A 18 18.70 -3.81 -12.35
CA LEU A 18 17.48 -3.08 -12.69
C LEU A 18 16.41 -3.52 -11.70
N ARG A 19 16.36 -2.82 -10.56
CA ARG A 19 15.30 -2.97 -9.58
C ARG A 19 14.00 -2.60 -10.30
N MET A 20 13.06 -3.53 -10.36
CA MET A 20 11.69 -3.15 -10.71
C MET A 20 11.33 -1.94 -9.83
N ALA A 21 10.55 -0.98 -10.31
CA ALA A 21 9.77 -0.14 -9.36
C ALA A 21 8.72 -0.99 -8.63
N GLY A 22 8.73 -2.30 -8.85
CA GLY A 22 8.23 -3.32 -7.96
C GLY A 22 9.16 -3.78 -6.83
N SER A 23 10.23 -3.07 -6.50
CA SER A 23 10.84 -3.18 -5.16
C SER A 23 9.79 -2.91 -4.06
N ALA A 24 8.78 -2.08 -4.33
CA ALA A 24 7.63 -1.85 -3.45
C ALA A 24 6.71 -3.06 -3.25
N TRP A 25 6.80 -4.11 -4.09
CA TRP A 25 5.96 -5.31 -3.90
C TRP A 25 6.37 -6.17 -2.71
N PHE A 26 7.58 -6.00 -2.19
CA PHE A 26 8.16 -6.84 -1.14
C PHE A 26 9.09 -6.01 -0.23
N ALA A 27 8.63 -4.85 0.24
CA ALA A 27 9.39 -3.97 1.16
C ALA A 27 10.83 -3.66 0.67
N GLY A 28 10.98 -3.28 -0.59
CA GLY A 28 12.26 -3.03 -1.23
C GLY A 28 12.91 -4.24 -1.90
N GLY A 29 12.47 -5.47 -1.59
CA GLY A 29 13.09 -6.72 -2.05
C GLY A 29 12.72 -7.15 -3.47
N GLY A 30 11.56 -6.75 -3.99
CA GLY A 30 11.07 -7.03 -5.35
C GLY A 30 11.11 -8.51 -5.82
N VAL A 31 10.76 -8.76 -7.08
CA VAL A 31 11.12 -10.00 -7.81
C VAL A 31 11.95 -9.54 -9.00
N PRO A 32 13.28 -9.73 -9.04
CA PRO A 32 14.09 -9.10 -10.07
C PRO A 32 13.72 -9.62 -11.46
N ILE A 33 13.78 -8.72 -12.44
CA ILE A 33 13.65 -9.08 -13.86
C ILE A 33 14.97 -9.68 -14.28
N CYS A 34 14.91 -10.94 -14.64
CA CYS A 34 16.06 -11.70 -15.05
C CYS A 34 16.24 -11.55 -16.56
N GLY A 35 17.50 -11.39 -16.97
CA GLY A 35 17.90 -11.01 -18.33
C GLY A 35 17.65 -12.09 -19.39
N LYS A 36 18.67 -12.41 -20.20
CA LYS A 36 18.52 -13.36 -21.33
C LYS A 36 18.00 -14.71 -20.84
N SER A 37 17.09 -15.29 -21.62
CA SER A 37 16.47 -16.60 -21.34
C SER A 37 17.42 -17.80 -21.27
N THR A 38 18.69 -17.57 -21.57
CA THR A 38 19.79 -18.55 -21.51
C THR A 38 20.62 -18.42 -20.24
N ALA A 39 20.44 -17.36 -19.45
CA ALA A 39 21.16 -17.17 -18.19
C ALA A 39 20.69 -18.20 -17.16
N ARG A 40 21.61 -18.87 -16.46
CA ARG A 40 21.28 -19.85 -15.41
C ARG A 40 21.28 -19.26 -13.99
N THR A 41 21.58 -17.98 -13.86
CA THR A 41 21.64 -17.25 -12.59
C THR A 41 21.01 -15.88 -12.75
N CYS A 42 20.35 -15.39 -11.70
CA CYS A 42 19.77 -14.06 -11.64
C CYS A 42 19.71 -13.61 -10.18
N ASP A 43 20.67 -12.81 -9.73
CA ASP A 43 20.69 -12.17 -8.39
C ASP A 43 20.23 -13.10 -7.23
N GLY A 44 20.73 -14.35 -7.21
CA GLY A 44 20.41 -15.34 -6.17
C GLY A 44 18.97 -15.88 -6.19
N GLN A 45 18.17 -15.58 -7.22
CA GLN A 45 16.78 -16.02 -7.30
C GLN A 45 16.64 -17.50 -7.67
N PRO A 46 15.74 -18.25 -7.00
CA PRO A 46 15.39 -19.60 -7.42
C PRO A 46 14.58 -19.55 -8.71
N HIS A 47 14.96 -20.37 -9.69
CA HIS A 47 14.19 -20.53 -10.92
C HIS A 47 12.92 -21.34 -10.66
N VAL A 48 11.78 -20.84 -11.13
CA VAL A 48 10.49 -21.52 -11.02
C VAL A 48 10.18 -22.25 -12.33
N GLY A 49 10.27 -23.59 -12.31
CA GLY A 49 10.11 -24.45 -13.50
C GLY A 49 8.71 -24.46 -14.14
N GLY A 50 8.50 -25.31 -15.15
CA GLY A 50 7.15 -25.68 -15.61
C GLY A 50 6.78 -25.42 -17.08
N VAL A 51 7.57 -24.65 -17.84
CA VAL A 51 7.18 -24.24 -19.23
C VAL A 51 8.25 -24.48 -20.30
N SER A 52 9.53 -24.56 -19.94
CA SER A 52 10.64 -24.87 -20.84
C SER A 52 11.94 -25.13 -20.06
N SER A 53 12.94 -25.72 -20.72
CA SER A 53 14.34 -25.74 -20.25
C SER A 53 15.02 -24.36 -20.33
N ASN A 54 14.39 -23.38 -21.01
CA ASN A 54 14.85 -22.01 -21.06
C ASN A 54 14.47 -21.28 -19.77
N TRP A 55 15.44 -20.59 -19.21
CA TRP A 55 15.32 -19.83 -17.98
C TRP A 55 14.66 -18.47 -18.27
N TRP A 56 14.13 -17.82 -17.25
CA TRP A 56 13.69 -16.41 -17.28
C TRP A 56 12.70 -16.05 -18.42
N GLN A 57 11.64 -16.83 -18.54
CA GLN A 57 10.53 -16.57 -19.47
C GLN A 57 9.45 -15.66 -18.85
N CYS A 58 8.51 -15.17 -19.65
CA CYS A 58 7.37 -14.38 -19.14
C CYS A 58 6.53 -15.15 -18.10
N VAL A 59 6.25 -16.44 -18.36
CA VAL A 59 5.54 -17.30 -17.40
C VAL A 59 6.37 -17.57 -16.14
N GLU A 60 7.70 -17.65 -16.25
CA GLU A 60 8.57 -17.82 -15.08
C GLU A 60 8.44 -16.64 -14.12
N LEU A 61 8.46 -15.40 -14.64
CA LEU A 61 8.28 -14.20 -13.82
C LEU A 61 6.92 -14.23 -13.11
N ALA A 62 5.85 -14.54 -13.84
CA ALA A 62 4.51 -14.62 -13.28
C ALA A 62 4.41 -15.66 -12.15
N GLN A 63 4.94 -16.86 -12.36
CA GLN A 63 4.96 -17.90 -11.33
C GLN A 63 5.81 -17.50 -10.12
N ARG A 64 7.01 -16.94 -10.34
CA ARG A 64 7.91 -16.53 -9.26
C ARG A 64 7.30 -15.40 -8.44
N PHE A 65 6.64 -14.45 -9.10
CA PHE A 65 5.87 -13.41 -8.42
C PHE A 65 4.74 -14.01 -7.58
N TYR A 66 3.88 -14.83 -8.18
CA TYR A 66 2.72 -15.41 -7.48
C TYR A 66 3.13 -16.35 -6.32
N GLN A 67 4.23 -17.11 -6.46
CA GLN A 67 4.76 -17.92 -5.37
C GLN A 67 5.33 -17.08 -4.24
N ARG A 68 6.12 -16.04 -4.57
CA ARG A 68 6.67 -15.16 -3.54
C ARG A 68 5.58 -14.39 -2.80
N ARG A 69 4.45 -14.13 -3.47
CA ARG A 69 3.24 -13.56 -2.90
C ARG A 69 2.43 -14.52 -2.02
N GLY A 70 2.67 -15.83 -2.07
CA GLY A 70 1.79 -16.83 -1.49
C GLY A 70 0.55 -17.15 -2.34
N TRP A 71 0.21 -16.29 -3.31
CA TRP A 71 -0.97 -16.35 -4.18
C TRP A 71 -1.14 -17.60 -5.04
N HIS A 72 -0.08 -18.39 -5.18
CA HIS A 72 -0.15 -19.70 -5.80
C HIS A 72 0.97 -20.60 -5.27
N LYS A 73 0.65 -21.87 -4.97
CA LYS A 73 1.63 -22.87 -4.52
C LYS A 73 2.14 -23.69 -5.70
N GLY A 74 3.46 -23.75 -5.84
CA GLY A 74 4.10 -24.51 -6.92
C GLY A 74 3.89 -23.91 -8.31
N ILE A 75 4.27 -24.67 -9.34
CA ILE A 75 4.19 -24.23 -10.74
C ILE A 75 2.73 -24.14 -11.21
N PHE A 76 2.45 -23.32 -12.22
CA PHE A 76 1.15 -23.27 -12.87
C PHE A 76 0.93 -24.56 -13.68
N ALA A 77 0.32 -25.56 -13.02
CA ALA A 77 0.16 -26.90 -13.58
C ALA A 77 -0.56 -26.88 -14.93
N GLY A 78 0.02 -27.55 -15.94
CA GLY A 78 -0.53 -27.63 -17.28
C GLY A 78 -0.33 -26.37 -18.14
N VAL A 79 0.29 -25.30 -17.64
CA VAL A 79 0.68 -24.15 -18.46
C VAL A 79 1.96 -24.51 -19.22
N GLY A 80 1.85 -24.66 -20.55
CA GLY A 80 3.00 -24.94 -21.44
C GLY A 80 3.42 -23.72 -22.28
N VAL A 81 2.50 -22.76 -22.42
CA VAL A 81 2.69 -21.48 -23.10
C VAL A 81 1.91 -20.39 -22.33
N ALA A 82 2.26 -19.11 -22.52
CA ALA A 82 1.68 -18.02 -21.75
C ALA A 82 0.16 -17.91 -21.91
N SER A 83 -0.36 -18.11 -23.12
CA SER A 83 -1.82 -18.12 -23.37
C SER A 83 -2.57 -19.18 -22.56
N HIS A 84 -1.92 -20.27 -22.15
CA HIS A 84 -2.55 -21.29 -21.32
C HIS A 84 -2.97 -20.75 -19.95
N ILE A 85 -2.29 -19.72 -19.42
CA ILE A 85 -2.65 -19.10 -18.13
C ILE A 85 -4.12 -18.66 -18.15
N PHE A 86 -4.57 -18.05 -19.25
CA PHE A 86 -5.96 -17.63 -19.39
C PHE A 86 -6.90 -18.82 -19.52
N THR A 87 -6.62 -19.74 -20.46
CA THR A 87 -7.49 -20.90 -20.72
C THR A 87 -7.56 -21.90 -19.56
N LYS A 88 -6.55 -21.92 -18.69
CA LYS A 88 -6.45 -22.82 -17.53
C LYS A 88 -6.62 -22.11 -16.20
N ALA A 89 -7.01 -20.83 -16.19
CA ALA A 89 -7.15 -20.03 -14.97
C ALA A 89 -7.98 -20.76 -13.90
N ALA A 90 -9.14 -21.32 -14.28
CA ALA A 90 -9.99 -22.07 -13.36
C ALA A 90 -9.29 -23.31 -12.76
N ALA A 91 -8.50 -24.04 -13.54
CA ALA A 91 -7.71 -25.17 -13.04
C ALA A 91 -6.58 -24.74 -12.10
N LEU A 92 -6.07 -23.52 -12.27
CA LEU A 92 -5.13 -22.86 -11.38
C LEU A 92 -5.81 -22.21 -10.16
N ARG A 93 -7.13 -22.37 -10.00
CA ARG A 93 -7.96 -21.71 -8.98
C ARG A 93 -7.88 -20.18 -9.03
N MET A 94 -7.78 -19.64 -10.24
CA MET A 94 -7.77 -18.21 -10.54
C MET A 94 -9.00 -17.83 -11.37
N THR A 95 -9.36 -16.54 -11.33
CA THR A 95 -10.53 -16.01 -12.03
C THR A 95 -10.10 -15.28 -13.31
N PRO A 96 -10.51 -15.76 -14.50
CA PRO A 96 -10.29 -15.05 -15.76
C PRO A 96 -11.40 -14.02 -16.04
N GLN A 97 -11.02 -12.88 -16.60
CA GLN A 97 -11.91 -11.88 -17.18
C GLN A 97 -11.55 -11.70 -18.66
N PRO A 98 -12.41 -12.11 -19.61
CA PRO A 98 -12.10 -12.00 -21.02
C PRO A 98 -12.01 -10.54 -21.47
N ASN A 99 -11.13 -10.26 -22.43
CA ASN A 99 -11.00 -8.93 -22.98
C ASN A 99 -12.32 -8.47 -23.63
N GLY A 100 -12.74 -7.23 -23.37
CA GLY A 100 -14.08 -6.71 -23.73
C GLY A 100 -15.13 -6.91 -22.63
N ALA A 101 -14.85 -7.71 -21.60
CA ALA A 101 -15.70 -7.87 -20.42
C ALA A 101 -14.91 -7.67 -19.11
N VAL A 102 -13.76 -7.00 -19.18
CA VAL A 102 -12.95 -6.69 -17.98
C VAL A 102 -13.65 -5.61 -17.17
N THR A 103 -14.11 -5.95 -15.97
CA THR A 103 -14.83 -5.02 -15.09
C THR A 103 -13.89 -4.30 -14.14
N ASP A 104 -12.80 -4.96 -13.74
CA ASP A 104 -11.80 -4.40 -12.84
C ASP A 104 -10.40 -4.95 -13.13
N ILE A 105 -9.39 -4.12 -12.90
CA ILE A 105 -7.98 -4.50 -12.95
C ILE A 105 -7.38 -3.97 -11.66
N VAL A 106 -6.53 -4.78 -11.04
CA VAL A 106 -5.77 -4.37 -9.86
C VAL A 106 -4.30 -4.72 -10.08
N PRO A 107 -3.38 -3.94 -9.50
CA PRO A 107 -1.98 -4.33 -9.43
C PRO A 107 -1.82 -5.79 -8.99
N GLY A 108 -0.88 -6.50 -9.61
CA GLY A 108 -0.63 -7.92 -9.38
C GLY A 108 -1.44 -8.85 -10.28
N ASP A 109 -2.50 -8.37 -10.92
CA ASP A 109 -3.21 -9.13 -11.95
C ASP A 109 -2.27 -9.52 -13.10
N MET A 110 -2.50 -10.69 -13.68
CA MET A 110 -1.84 -11.10 -14.91
C MET A 110 -2.66 -10.65 -16.12
N ILE A 111 -2.05 -9.92 -17.04
CA ILE A 111 -2.63 -9.68 -18.38
C ILE A 111 -2.03 -10.71 -19.33
N VAL A 112 -2.90 -11.54 -19.91
CA VAL A 112 -2.51 -12.62 -20.81
C VAL A 112 -2.81 -12.20 -22.25
N MET A 113 -1.83 -12.37 -23.13
CA MET A 113 -1.96 -12.09 -24.55
C MET A 113 -1.78 -13.34 -25.39
N ASN A 114 -2.55 -13.42 -26.47
CA ASN A 114 -2.49 -14.44 -27.50
C ASN A 114 -1.64 -13.96 -28.68
N ARG A 115 -1.07 -14.94 -29.40
CA ARG A 115 -0.51 -14.75 -30.73
C ARG A 115 -0.75 -16.01 -31.55
N THR A 116 -1.37 -15.86 -32.71
CA THR A 116 -1.75 -17.00 -33.56
C THR A 116 -0.57 -17.91 -33.86
N GLY A 117 -0.72 -19.21 -33.60
CA GLY A 117 0.32 -20.22 -33.82
C GLY A 117 1.53 -20.12 -32.88
N GLN A 118 1.48 -19.30 -31.83
CA GLN A 118 2.60 -19.07 -30.91
C GLN A 118 2.16 -19.06 -29.45
N ALA A 119 3.15 -18.96 -28.55
CA ALA A 119 2.93 -19.08 -27.11
C ALA A 119 2.16 -17.93 -26.45
N GLY A 120 1.99 -16.79 -27.14
CA GLY A 120 1.48 -15.57 -26.52
C GLY A 120 2.50 -14.95 -25.55
N HIS A 121 2.00 -14.13 -24.62
CA HIS A 121 2.81 -13.46 -23.60
C HIS A 121 1.99 -13.17 -22.33
N VAL A 122 2.67 -12.98 -21.20
CA VAL A 122 2.04 -12.60 -19.93
C VAL A 122 2.85 -11.50 -19.26
N VAL A 123 2.15 -10.52 -18.71
CA VAL A 123 2.70 -9.41 -17.93
C VAL A 123 1.92 -9.26 -16.63
N ILE A 124 2.53 -8.65 -15.62
CA ILE A 124 1.92 -8.36 -14.31
C ILE A 124 1.58 -6.88 -14.26
N VAL A 125 0.38 -6.54 -13.78
CA VAL A 125 -0.03 -5.14 -13.59
C VAL A 125 0.78 -4.52 -12.46
N GLU A 126 1.51 -3.44 -12.76
CA GLU A 126 2.30 -2.67 -11.79
C GLU A 126 1.45 -1.56 -11.18
N SER A 127 0.78 -0.78 -12.03
CA SER A 127 -0.07 0.33 -11.62
C SER A 127 -1.15 0.59 -12.66
N ILE A 128 -2.16 1.34 -12.26
CA ILE A 128 -3.22 1.81 -13.14
C ILE A 128 -3.32 3.32 -12.88
N THR A 129 -3.74 4.13 -13.83
CA THR A 129 -3.95 5.57 -13.64
C THR A 129 -5.13 5.98 -14.48
N GLN A 130 -6.10 6.67 -13.89
CA GLN A 130 -7.21 7.21 -14.65
C GLN A 130 -6.73 8.41 -15.47
N ASN A 131 -7.05 8.42 -16.75
CA ASN A 131 -6.74 9.52 -17.65
C ASN A 131 -7.88 10.55 -17.62
N ARG A 132 -7.58 11.80 -18.00
CA ARG A 132 -8.56 12.89 -18.06
C ARG A 132 -9.76 12.61 -18.96
N ASP A 133 -9.59 11.75 -19.97
CA ASP A 133 -10.63 11.34 -20.91
C ASP A 133 -11.50 10.17 -20.40
N GLY A 134 -11.34 9.77 -19.14
CA GLY A 134 -12.10 8.70 -18.50
C GLY A 134 -11.57 7.29 -18.78
N THR A 135 -10.62 7.11 -19.69
CA THR A 135 -9.91 5.83 -19.87
C THR A 135 -8.90 5.61 -18.75
N ARG A 136 -8.27 4.43 -18.72
CA ARG A 136 -7.24 4.10 -17.73
C ARG A 136 -5.95 3.68 -18.44
N SER A 137 -4.83 4.23 -18.01
CA SER A 137 -3.49 3.76 -18.36
C SER A 137 -3.11 2.63 -17.41
N VAL A 138 -2.72 1.48 -17.94
CA VAL A 138 -2.33 0.30 -17.16
C VAL A 138 -0.85 0.05 -17.41
N MET A 139 -0.02 0.32 -16.41
CA MET A 139 1.39 -0.01 -16.48
C MET A 139 1.59 -1.47 -16.11
N THR A 140 2.31 -2.20 -16.95
CA THR A 140 2.61 -3.61 -16.71
C THR A 140 4.10 -3.87 -16.74
N VAL A 141 4.53 -4.90 -16.03
CA VAL A 141 5.90 -5.36 -15.99
C VAL A 141 5.98 -6.77 -16.58
N GLY A 142 6.93 -6.97 -17.49
CA GLY A 142 7.13 -8.22 -18.20
C GLY A 142 8.61 -8.62 -18.27
N GLN A 143 8.83 -9.92 -18.40
CA GLN A 143 10.13 -10.52 -18.68
C GLN A 143 10.05 -11.27 -20.01
N ASN A 144 11.19 -11.37 -20.71
CA ASN A 144 11.23 -11.82 -22.10
C ASN A 144 10.33 -10.96 -23.01
N SER A 145 10.46 -9.64 -22.83
CA SER A 145 9.75 -8.57 -23.53
C SER A 145 10.78 -7.59 -24.12
N LYS A 146 10.41 -6.85 -25.18
CA LYS A 146 11.29 -5.81 -25.77
C LYS A 146 11.73 -4.75 -24.75
N VAL A 147 10.82 -4.40 -23.84
CA VAL A 147 11.03 -3.48 -22.72
C VAL A 147 10.40 -4.08 -21.47
N VAL A 148 10.92 -3.72 -20.30
CA VAL A 148 10.44 -4.24 -19.01
C VAL A 148 9.04 -3.72 -18.68
N ARG A 149 8.82 -2.41 -18.88
CA ARG A 149 7.54 -1.76 -18.62
C ARG A 149 6.77 -1.54 -19.91
N ASN A 150 5.56 -2.07 -19.96
CA ASN A 150 4.71 -2.07 -21.15
C ASN A 150 3.41 -1.33 -20.80
N PRO A 151 3.26 -0.06 -21.19
CA PRO A 151 2.02 0.67 -20.98
C PRO A 151 0.92 0.11 -21.87
N MET A 152 -0.27 -0.05 -21.29
CA MET A 152 -1.49 -0.46 -21.96
C MET A 152 -2.58 0.56 -21.69
N ARG A 153 -3.60 0.59 -22.53
CA ARG A 153 -4.77 1.43 -22.32
C ARG A 153 -6.00 0.55 -22.14
N TRP A 154 -6.81 0.92 -21.15
CA TRP A 154 -8.02 0.22 -20.77
C TRP A 154 -9.22 1.15 -20.87
N HIS A 155 -10.24 0.73 -21.62
CA HIS A 155 -11.43 1.51 -21.92
C HIS A 155 -12.60 0.58 -22.24
N GLY A 156 -13.79 0.84 -21.69
CA GLY A 156 -15.00 0.05 -22.00
C GLY A 156 -14.85 -1.47 -21.82
N GLY A 157 -14.05 -1.92 -20.86
CA GLY A 157 -13.75 -3.34 -20.65
C GLY A 157 -12.72 -3.96 -21.60
N VAL A 158 -12.17 -3.17 -22.53
CA VAL A 158 -11.16 -3.57 -23.52
C VAL A 158 -9.78 -3.03 -23.13
N LEU A 159 -8.81 -3.93 -23.08
CA LEU A 159 -7.37 -3.65 -23.00
C LEU A 159 -6.74 -3.69 -24.39
N ASP A 160 -6.02 -2.62 -24.73
CA ASP A 160 -5.26 -2.53 -25.96
C ASP A 160 -3.94 -3.32 -25.85
N SER A 161 -3.62 -4.14 -26.85
CA SER A 161 -2.33 -4.84 -26.91
C SER A 161 -1.18 -3.86 -27.19
N PHE A 162 -0.09 -3.95 -26.44
CA PHE A 162 1.09 -3.11 -26.67
C PHE A 162 1.99 -3.60 -27.83
N TRP A 163 1.74 -4.80 -28.38
CA TRP A 163 2.44 -5.30 -29.57
C TRP A 163 1.49 -5.57 -30.73
N SER A 164 1.88 -5.11 -31.92
CA SER A 164 1.24 -5.51 -33.17
C SER A 164 1.35 -7.02 -33.38
N GLY A 165 0.25 -7.65 -33.82
CA GLY A 165 0.14 -9.09 -34.03
C GLY A 165 -0.13 -9.92 -32.76
N TYR A 166 -0.34 -9.26 -31.61
CA TYR A 166 -0.87 -9.87 -30.41
C TYR A 166 -2.32 -9.41 -30.18
N SER A 167 -3.10 -10.22 -29.48
CA SER A 167 -4.40 -9.81 -28.94
C SER A 167 -4.43 -10.08 -27.45
N VAL A 168 -5.09 -9.23 -26.68
CA VAL A 168 -5.28 -9.49 -25.24
C VAL A 168 -6.34 -10.56 -25.09
N ALA A 169 -6.00 -11.69 -24.45
CA ALA A 169 -6.95 -12.73 -24.09
C ALA A 169 -7.86 -12.24 -22.97
N GLY A 170 -7.26 -11.60 -21.97
CA GLY A 170 -7.95 -11.05 -20.83
C GLY A 170 -7.03 -10.93 -19.60
N VAL A 171 -7.67 -10.67 -18.46
CA VAL A 171 -7.03 -10.52 -17.15
C VAL A 171 -7.24 -11.80 -16.35
N VAL A 172 -6.25 -12.26 -15.60
CA VAL A 172 -6.35 -13.40 -14.69
C VAL A 172 -5.93 -12.94 -13.29
N ARG A 173 -6.79 -13.22 -12.30
CA ARG A 173 -6.60 -12.82 -10.91
C ARG A 173 -6.55 -14.03 -9.98
N SER A 174 -5.58 -14.07 -9.07
CA SER A 174 -5.63 -14.99 -7.92
C SER A 174 -6.70 -14.52 -6.93
N PRO A 175 -7.52 -15.41 -6.34
CA PRO A 175 -8.47 -15.03 -5.30
C PRO A 175 -7.79 -14.41 -4.06
N GLU A 176 -6.50 -14.69 -3.84
CA GLU A 176 -5.70 -14.07 -2.78
C GLU A 176 -5.20 -12.66 -3.15
N ASN A 177 -5.26 -12.30 -4.43
CA ASN A 177 -5.11 -10.91 -4.87
C ASN A 177 -6.46 -10.19 -4.70
N ILE A 178 -6.79 -9.84 -3.46
CA ILE A 178 -8.08 -9.23 -3.08
C ILE A 178 -8.27 -7.78 -3.56
N GLY A 179 -7.48 -7.34 -4.54
CA GLY A 179 -7.72 -6.10 -5.27
C GLY A 179 -7.64 -4.86 -4.42
N ILE A 180 -6.91 -4.96 -3.31
CA ILE A 180 -6.76 -3.86 -2.38
C ILE A 180 -6.20 -2.63 -3.09
N LEU A 181 -5.38 -2.80 -4.13
CA LEU A 181 -4.80 -1.72 -4.93
C LEU A 181 -5.68 -1.24 -6.12
N SER A 182 -6.99 -1.50 -6.15
CA SER A 182 -7.86 -1.15 -7.29
C SER A 182 -8.03 0.37 -7.46
N TYR A 183 -7.30 0.96 -8.41
CA TYR A 183 -7.48 2.35 -8.89
C TYR A 183 -8.88 2.63 -9.51
N GLY A 184 -9.85 1.74 -9.33
CA GLY A 184 -11.14 1.73 -10.02
C GLY A 184 -12.35 2.08 -9.14
N GLY A 185 -12.16 2.35 -7.86
CA GLY A 185 -13.29 2.68 -6.97
C GLY A 185 -14.25 1.52 -6.72
N GLY A 186 -13.77 0.27 -6.84
CA GLY A 186 -14.50 -0.88 -6.31
C GLY A 186 -14.55 -0.77 -4.79
N THR A 187 -15.71 -1.09 -4.18
CA THR A 187 -15.79 -1.19 -2.72
C THR A 187 -14.71 -2.17 -2.27
N PRO A 188 -13.79 -1.77 -1.38
CA PRO A 188 -12.78 -2.69 -0.89
C PRO A 188 -13.46 -3.96 -0.38
N GLY A 189 -12.90 -5.13 -0.69
CA GLY A 189 -13.44 -6.43 -0.26
C GLY A 189 -13.38 -6.67 1.26
N TYR A 190 -13.11 -5.63 2.05
CA TYR A 190 -13.00 -5.65 3.50
C TYR A 190 -13.98 -4.63 4.13
N ALA A 191 -14.40 -4.94 5.36
CA ALA A 191 -15.29 -4.06 6.12
C ALA A 191 -14.67 -2.66 6.29
N PRO A 192 -15.50 -1.59 6.34
CA PRO A 192 -15.01 -0.24 6.58
C PRO A 192 -14.11 -0.18 7.82
N LEU A 193 -12.94 0.45 7.68
CA LEU A 193 -12.06 0.70 8.80
C LEU A 193 -12.68 1.76 9.70
N VAL A 194 -12.73 1.46 10.99
CA VAL A 194 -13.23 2.39 12.01
C VAL A 194 -12.07 2.68 12.97
N ASN A 195 -11.27 3.68 12.62
CA ASN A 195 -10.16 4.15 13.47
C ASN A 195 -10.67 4.85 14.73
N GLY A 196 -9.91 4.70 15.81
CA GLY A 196 -9.96 5.54 17.00
C GLY A 196 -8.71 6.42 17.05
N GLY A 197 -8.55 7.21 18.10
CA GLY A 197 -7.47 8.20 18.18
C GLY A 197 -6.03 7.64 18.25
N GLY A 198 -5.84 6.33 18.46
CA GLY A 198 -4.54 5.67 18.29
C GLY A 198 -3.47 6.01 19.33
N VAL A 199 -2.20 6.00 18.90
CA VAL A 199 -1.01 6.30 19.72
C VAL A 199 -0.05 7.21 18.96
N HIS A 200 0.32 8.33 19.60
CA HIS A 200 1.07 9.40 18.96
C HIS A 200 2.24 9.86 19.81
N ALA A 201 3.38 10.14 19.19
CA ALA A 201 4.48 10.81 19.85
C ALA A 201 4.13 12.29 20.12
N VAL A 202 4.26 12.73 21.37
CA VAL A 202 4.09 14.14 21.78
C VAL A 202 5.29 14.53 22.64
N GLY A 203 6.24 15.24 22.02
CA GLY A 203 7.54 15.48 22.62
C GLY A 203 8.27 14.16 22.91
N ALA A 204 8.68 13.96 24.17
CA ALA A 204 9.31 12.72 24.63
C ALA A 204 8.33 11.67 25.16
N SER A 205 7.02 11.95 25.13
CA SER A 205 5.96 11.07 25.66
C SER A 205 5.14 10.45 24.55
N LEU A 206 4.44 9.35 24.87
CA LEU A 206 3.39 8.80 24.03
C LEU A 206 2.03 9.23 24.56
N LEU A 207 1.18 9.72 23.66
CA LEU A 207 -0.22 10.00 23.88
C LEU A 207 -1.05 8.88 23.27
N SER A 208 -1.83 8.16 24.08
CA SER A 208 -2.80 7.19 23.57
C SER A 208 -4.20 7.78 23.68
N VAL A 209 -4.98 7.71 22.61
CA VAL A 209 -6.28 8.39 22.51
C VAL A 209 -7.36 7.40 22.08
N THR A 210 -8.49 7.44 22.76
CA THR A 210 -9.65 6.60 22.44
C THR A 210 -10.61 7.30 21.50
N SER A 211 -11.48 6.53 20.87
CA SER A 211 -12.59 7.00 20.03
C SER A 211 -13.60 7.90 20.76
N THR A 212 -13.60 7.93 22.10
CA THR A 212 -14.41 8.84 22.93
C THR A 212 -13.66 10.13 23.31
N GLY A 213 -12.40 10.27 22.90
CA GLY A 213 -11.55 11.42 23.18
C GLY A 213 -10.88 11.40 24.55
N GLN A 214 -10.90 10.27 25.28
CA GLN A 214 -10.04 10.11 26.45
C GLN A 214 -8.59 9.93 25.97
N ALA A 215 -7.69 10.72 26.56
CA ALA A 215 -6.26 10.74 26.27
C ALA A 215 -5.45 10.25 27.49
N PHE A 216 -4.34 9.55 27.23
CA PHE A 216 -3.48 8.96 28.25
C PHE A 216 -2.00 9.19 27.93
N GLY A 217 -1.20 9.57 28.93
CA GLY A 217 0.26 9.72 28.83
C GLY A 217 0.76 11.17 28.93
N GLY A 218 1.98 11.38 29.46
CA GLY A 218 2.59 12.71 29.64
C GLY A 218 1.81 13.69 30.57
N PRO A 219 2.41 14.85 30.91
CA PRO A 219 1.80 15.86 31.79
C PRO A 219 0.77 16.77 31.09
N LEU A 220 0.12 16.27 30.02
CA LEU A 220 -0.80 17.05 29.20
C LEU A 220 -2.23 17.04 29.78
N PRO A 221 -3.07 18.03 29.47
CA PRO A 221 -4.47 18.02 29.88
C PRO A 221 -5.27 16.95 29.11
N HIS A 222 -5.94 16.03 29.82
CA HIS A 222 -6.52 14.80 29.25
C HIS A 222 -8.06 14.75 29.20
N ARG A 223 -8.74 15.89 29.33
CA ARG A 223 -10.21 15.86 29.40
C ARG A 223 -10.83 15.52 28.03
N PRO A 224 -11.84 14.63 27.97
CA PRO A 224 -12.61 14.44 26.75
C PRO A 224 -13.19 15.77 26.23
N PRO A 225 -13.33 15.94 24.91
CA PRO A 225 -13.83 17.19 24.34
C PRO A 225 -15.30 17.41 24.72
N ALA A 226 -15.59 18.60 25.25
CA ALA A 226 -16.99 19.02 25.43
C ALA A 226 -17.63 19.24 24.06
N GLY A 227 -18.81 18.66 23.84
CA GLY A 227 -19.52 18.80 22.56
C GLY A 227 -18.92 18.01 21.40
N LEU A 228 -18.14 16.95 21.69
CA LEU A 228 -17.73 15.97 20.68
C LEU A 228 -18.97 15.35 20.03
N THR A 229 -19.00 15.37 18.71
CA THR A 229 -19.96 14.64 17.89
C THR A 229 -19.22 13.59 17.07
N GLY A 230 -19.80 12.40 16.93
CA GLY A 230 -19.12 11.26 16.31
C GLY A 230 -18.02 10.69 17.19
N ARG A 231 -16.96 10.18 16.56
CA ARG A 231 -15.80 9.54 17.23
C ARG A 231 -14.54 10.33 16.97
N VAL A 232 -13.59 10.30 17.91
CA VAL A 232 -12.21 10.69 17.60
C VAL A 232 -11.62 9.65 16.66
N VAL A 233 -11.00 10.12 15.58
CA VAL A 233 -10.40 9.28 14.53
C VAL A 233 -8.88 9.31 14.56
N ASP A 234 -8.28 10.37 15.12
CA ASP A 234 -6.84 10.57 15.14
C ASP A 234 -6.42 11.72 16.08
N ALA A 235 -5.13 11.82 16.38
CA ALA A 235 -4.54 12.89 17.18
C ALA A 235 -3.17 13.32 16.65
N ALA A 236 -2.80 14.59 16.88
CA ALA A 236 -1.46 15.09 16.51
C ALA A 236 -0.84 15.90 17.64
N GLY A 237 0.40 15.57 18.02
CA GLY A 237 1.18 16.34 18.99
C GLY A 237 1.71 17.66 18.41
N THR A 238 1.72 18.74 19.19
CA THR A 238 2.39 19.97 18.79
C THR A 238 3.91 19.73 18.71
N PRO A 239 4.64 20.45 17.82
CA PRO A 239 6.10 20.33 17.75
C PRO A 239 6.83 20.66 19.07
N THR A 240 6.20 21.42 19.95
CA THR A 240 6.72 21.73 21.29
C THR A 240 6.56 20.56 22.27
N GLY A 241 5.70 19.58 21.97
CA GLY A 241 5.34 18.49 22.86
C GLY A 241 4.47 18.91 24.05
N ARG A 242 3.93 20.14 24.08
CA ARG A 242 3.15 20.69 25.20
C ARG A 242 1.66 20.83 24.90
N GLY A 243 1.23 20.28 23.77
CA GLY A 243 -0.14 20.34 23.31
C GLY A 243 -0.40 19.30 22.25
N TYR A 244 -1.67 19.14 21.89
CA TYR A 244 -2.08 18.23 20.83
C TYR A 244 -3.44 18.62 20.27
N TRP A 245 -3.75 18.10 19.09
CA TRP A 245 -5.07 18.16 18.48
C TRP A 245 -5.74 16.80 18.54
N LEU A 246 -7.06 16.77 18.71
CA LEU A 246 -7.90 15.62 18.47
C LEU A 246 -8.80 15.90 17.27
N ALA A 247 -8.82 15.00 16.29
CA ALA A 247 -9.72 15.07 15.15
C ALA A 247 -10.93 14.14 15.35
N ALA A 248 -12.13 14.66 15.13
CA ALA A 248 -13.36 13.87 15.15
C ALA A 248 -13.80 13.54 13.71
N SER A 249 -14.49 12.41 13.55
CA SER A 249 -15.05 11.96 12.27
C SER A 249 -16.07 12.93 11.67
N THR A 250 -16.58 13.89 12.44
CA THR A 250 -17.50 14.94 11.99
C THR A 250 -16.79 16.21 11.51
N GLY A 251 -15.45 16.20 11.50
CA GLY A 251 -14.64 17.35 11.11
C GLY A 251 -14.35 18.34 12.24
N GLN A 252 -14.85 18.09 13.46
CA GLN A 252 -14.46 18.86 14.64
C GLN A 252 -13.00 18.57 15.00
N ILE A 253 -12.19 19.62 15.21
CA ILE A 253 -10.82 19.48 15.69
C ILE A 253 -10.66 20.26 16.98
N PHE A 254 -10.24 19.58 18.04
CA PHE A 254 -10.10 20.13 19.38
C PHE A 254 -8.64 20.34 19.73
N ALA A 255 -8.29 21.52 20.24
CA ALA A 255 -6.92 21.88 20.60
C ALA A 255 -6.73 21.84 22.12
N TYR A 256 -5.62 21.25 22.55
CA TYR A 256 -5.23 21.08 23.96
C TYR A 256 -3.81 21.61 24.21
N GLY A 257 -3.57 22.11 25.42
CA GLY A 257 -2.27 22.67 25.80
C GLY A 257 -1.91 23.89 24.94
N ASP A 258 -0.76 23.86 24.28
CA ASP A 258 -0.30 24.95 23.39
C ASP A 258 -0.69 24.77 21.90
N ALA A 259 -1.57 23.80 21.60
CA ALA A 259 -2.12 23.63 20.27
C ALA A 259 -2.96 24.85 19.85
N LYS A 260 -2.77 25.33 18.62
CA LYS A 260 -3.54 26.45 18.07
C LYS A 260 -4.94 25.98 17.64
N PRO A 261 -6.00 26.80 17.76
CA PRO A 261 -7.33 26.44 17.28
C PRO A 261 -7.34 26.07 15.80
N TYR A 262 -8.19 25.10 15.45
CA TYR A 262 -8.38 24.62 14.07
C TYR A 262 -9.87 24.77 13.70
N PRO A 263 -10.22 25.39 12.56
CA PRO A 263 -11.61 25.53 12.15
C PRO A 263 -12.21 24.18 11.76
N ALA A 264 -13.47 23.93 12.10
CA ALA A 264 -14.14 22.68 11.70
C ALA A 264 -14.06 22.48 10.18
N ILE A 265 -13.78 21.25 9.78
CA ILE A 265 -13.76 20.83 8.37
C ILE A 265 -15.15 20.34 8.01
N GLU A 266 -15.63 20.72 6.83
CA GLU A 266 -16.86 20.16 6.28
C GLU A 266 -16.60 18.76 5.73
N GLY A 267 -17.32 17.76 6.22
CA GLY A 267 -17.17 16.36 5.82
C GLY A 267 -16.48 15.50 6.87
N GLU A 268 -16.28 14.21 6.53
CA GLU A 268 -15.61 13.26 7.42
C GLU A 268 -14.10 13.47 7.37
N VAL A 269 -13.49 13.79 8.52
CA VAL A 269 -12.03 13.79 8.69
C VAL A 269 -11.59 12.37 9.05
N THR A 270 -10.46 11.94 8.48
CA THR A 270 -9.90 10.60 8.72
C THR A 270 -8.60 10.62 9.50
N ALA A 271 -7.77 11.65 9.33
CA ALA A 271 -6.50 11.77 10.08
C ALA A 271 -5.99 13.22 10.18
N ILE A 272 -5.06 13.46 11.11
CA ILE A 272 -4.43 14.75 11.39
C ILE A 272 -2.95 14.56 11.75
N THR A 273 -2.08 15.41 11.21
CA THR A 273 -0.65 15.45 11.55
C THR A 273 -0.22 16.86 11.90
N ALA A 274 0.89 16.99 12.64
CA ALA A 274 1.52 18.28 12.90
C ALA A 274 2.68 18.54 11.94
N THR A 275 2.81 19.80 11.51
CA THR A 275 4.01 20.29 10.81
C THR A 275 4.62 21.46 11.59
N GLY A 276 5.83 21.88 11.22
CA GLY A 276 6.43 23.12 11.76
C GLY A 276 5.61 24.39 11.44
N LYS A 277 4.69 24.34 10.47
CA LYS A 277 3.83 25.47 10.07
C LYS A 277 2.41 25.39 10.66
N GLY A 278 2.10 24.34 11.41
CA GLY A 278 0.76 24.05 11.92
C GLY A 278 0.25 22.68 11.49
N PRO A 279 -0.92 22.27 11.99
CA PRO A 279 -1.51 20.97 11.68
C PRO A 279 -2.04 20.90 10.25
N LEU A 280 -2.03 19.69 9.68
CA LEU A 280 -2.71 19.31 8.45
C LEU A 280 -3.71 18.20 8.79
N ALA A 281 -4.91 18.27 8.23
CA ALA A 281 -5.91 17.20 8.37
C ALA A 281 -6.33 16.71 6.98
N VAL A 282 -6.64 15.43 6.86
CA VAL A 282 -7.16 14.83 5.63
C VAL A 282 -8.60 14.39 5.83
N ASP A 283 -9.44 14.66 4.84
CA ASP A 283 -10.82 14.16 4.81
C ASP A 283 -10.94 12.82 4.08
N ALA A 284 -12.10 12.17 4.21
CA ALA A 284 -12.38 10.86 3.62
C ALA A 284 -12.27 10.84 2.09
N THR A 285 -12.29 12.01 1.44
CA THR A 285 -12.12 12.14 -0.01
C THR A 285 -10.67 12.37 -0.43
N GLY A 286 -9.77 12.60 0.53
CA GLY A 286 -8.34 12.81 0.33
C GLY A 286 -7.91 14.25 0.24
N HIS A 287 -8.80 15.23 0.44
CA HIS A 287 -8.37 16.62 0.45
C HIS A 287 -7.58 16.90 1.73
N VAL A 288 -6.48 17.64 1.58
CA VAL A 288 -5.63 18.03 2.70
C VAL A 288 -5.93 19.48 3.07
N HIS A 289 -6.38 19.66 4.31
CA HIS A 289 -6.80 20.92 4.88
C HIS A 289 -5.68 21.49 5.75
N ALA A 290 -5.53 22.81 5.70
CA ALA A 290 -4.66 23.57 6.59
C ALA A 290 -5.38 24.86 7.02
N PRO A 291 -5.22 25.33 8.28
CA PRO A 291 -5.92 26.52 8.75
C PRO A 291 -5.63 27.76 7.88
N GLY A 292 -6.69 28.42 7.43
CA GLY A 292 -6.60 29.65 6.64
C GLY A 292 -6.06 29.47 5.22
N ARG A 293 -5.98 28.23 4.70
CA ARG A 293 -5.55 27.94 3.33
C ARG A 293 -6.64 27.18 2.58
N LYS A 294 -6.65 27.32 1.26
CA LYS A 294 -7.51 26.49 0.41
C LYS A 294 -7.06 25.03 0.52
N PRO A 295 -8.00 24.05 0.61
CA PRO A 295 -7.65 22.65 0.63
C PRO A 295 -6.86 22.23 -0.61
N VAL A 296 -5.88 21.36 -0.42
CA VAL A 296 -5.17 20.70 -1.51
C VAL A 296 -6.04 19.56 -2.01
N ALA A 297 -6.21 19.45 -3.34
CA ALA A 297 -7.00 18.40 -3.97
C ALA A 297 -6.46 17.01 -3.63
N ALA A 298 -7.36 16.04 -3.54
CA ALA A 298 -7.01 14.64 -3.38
C ALA A 298 -6.09 14.16 -4.53
N PRO A 299 -5.14 13.26 -4.26
CA PRO A 299 -4.32 12.66 -5.31
C PRO A 299 -5.22 11.88 -6.29
N GLU A 300 -4.85 11.85 -7.56
CA GLU A 300 -5.54 10.99 -8.51
C GLU A 300 -5.11 9.53 -8.32
N GLY A 301 -6.01 8.60 -8.65
CA GLY A 301 -5.65 7.19 -8.69
C GLY A 301 -5.53 6.53 -7.30
N TYR A 302 -6.46 6.92 -6.46
CA TYR A 302 -6.85 6.23 -5.27
C TYR A 302 -7.25 4.77 -5.34
N SER A 303 -6.95 3.96 -4.33
CA SER A 303 -7.76 2.80 -3.96
C SER A 303 -7.91 2.74 -2.44
N GLY A 304 -9.02 2.16 -1.97
CA GLY A 304 -9.38 2.22 -0.56
C GLY A 304 -9.79 3.63 -0.11
N GLY A 305 -9.95 3.80 1.20
CA GLY A 305 -10.17 5.10 1.84
C GLY A 305 -8.87 5.64 2.43
N PHE A 306 -8.75 6.95 2.61
CA PHE A 306 -7.62 7.53 3.34
C PHE A 306 -7.75 7.22 4.83
N VAL A 307 -6.70 6.64 5.40
CA VAL A 307 -6.68 6.21 6.81
C VAL A 307 -5.71 7.00 7.65
N ASP A 308 -4.72 7.64 7.04
CA ASP A 308 -3.66 8.32 7.78
C ASP A 308 -2.97 9.42 6.94
N ILE A 309 -2.35 10.38 7.63
CA ILE A 309 -1.48 11.42 7.08
C ILE A 309 -0.24 11.57 7.97
N ALA A 310 0.95 11.58 7.37
CA ALA A 310 2.20 11.82 8.09
C ALA A 310 2.97 13.00 7.49
N ALA A 311 3.31 13.98 8.33
CA ALA A 311 4.12 15.12 7.91
C ALA A 311 5.62 14.79 7.86
N THR A 312 6.32 15.45 6.94
CA THR A 312 7.78 15.48 6.87
C THR A 312 8.28 16.93 6.79
N ALA A 313 9.60 17.13 6.81
CA ALA A 313 10.18 18.45 6.57
C ALA A 313 9.86 18.99 5.16
N ASP A 314 9.72 18.09 4.18
CA ASP A 314 9.60 18.42 2.75
C ASP A 314 8.16 18.28 2.22
N GLY A 315 7.19 17.92 3.06
CA GLY A 315 5.81 17.69 2.63
C GLY A 315 5.02 16.82 3.58
N TYR A 316 4.16 15.99 3.01
CA TYR A 316 3.41 14.96 3.75
C TYR A 316 3.23 13.72 2.89
N TRP A 317 2.93 12.61 3.57
CA TRP A 317 2.44 11.36 3.00
C TRP A 317 0.98 11.16 3.39
N LEU A 318 0.17 10.66 2.47
CA LEU A 318 -1.18 10.16 2.69
C LEU A 318 -1.17 8.66 2.54
N LEU A 319 -1.80 7.96 3.48
CA LEU A 319 -1.95 6.51 3.42
C LEU A 319 -3.40 6.16 3.13
N THR A 320 -3.57 5.22 2.21
CA THR A 320 -4.87 4.57 2.03
C THR A 320 -4.93 3.26 2.79
N SER A 321 -6.15 2.81 3.11
CA SER A 321 -6.45 1.47 3.59
C SER A 321 -5.99 0.38 2.62
N ALA A 322 -5.67 0.79 1.39
CA ALA A 322 -5.03 0.01 0.37
C ALA A 322 -3.50 0.00 0.37
N GLY A 323 -2.87 0.55 1.40
CA GLY A 323 -1.42 0.56 1.55
C GLY A 323 -0.71 1.45 0.53
N GLN A 324 -1.46 2.27 -0.22
CA GLN A 324 -0.86 3.22 -1.14
C GLN A 324 -0.46 4.47 -0.40
N VAL A 325 0.74 4.95 -0.74
CA VAL A 325 1.28 6.20 -0.22
C VAL A 325 1.27 7.24 -1.34
N HIS A 326 0.59 8.34 -1.07
CA HIS A 326 0.52 9.52 -1.93
C HIS A 326 1.08 10.74 -1.17
N GLY A 327 1.17 11.90 -1.81
CA GLY A 327 1.53 13.15 -1.15
C GLY A 327 2.65 13.90 -1.86
N THR A 328 3.22 14.89 -1.18
CA THR A 328 4.23 15.79 -1.74
C THR A 328 5.64 15.48 -1.27
N ALA A 329 5.79 14.68 -0.22
CA ALA A 329 7.09 14.25 0.29
C ALA A 329 7.73 13.17 -0.61
N PRO A 330 9.05 12.97 -0.56
CA PRO A 330 9.71 11.89 -1.29
C PRO A 330 9.06 10.52 -1.00
N TRP A 331 8.73 9.79 -2.06
CA TRP A 331 8.03 8.51 -1.95
C TRP A 331 9.00 7.33 -1.82
N TYR A 332 8.72 6.40 -0.90
CA TYR A 332 9.60 5.27 -0.60
C TYR A 332 9.00 3.88 -0.91
N GLY A 333 7.70 3.81 -1.22
CA GLY A 333 7.01 2.57 -1.56
C GLY A 333 5.58 2.48 -1.05
N ASN A 334 4.81 1.52 -1.57
CA ASN A 334 3.49 1.17 -1.07
C ASN A 334 3.57 -0.17 -0.33
N ALA A 335 2.76 -0.36 0.70
CA ALA A 335 2.46 -1.70 1.18
C ALA A 335 1.64 -2.41 0.10
N THR A 336 1.98 -3.65 -0.19
CA THR A 336 1.30 -4.43 -1.23
C THR A 336 1.14 -5.89 -0.82
N THR A 337 1.91 -6.38 0.16
CA THR A 337 1.99 -7.78 0.65
C THR A 337 0.98 -8.19 1.70
N PHE A 338 0.11 -7.28 2.08
CA PHE A 338 -0.86 -7.52 3.11
C PHE A 338 -2.14 -8.16 2.55
N ASP A 339 -2.77 -8.99 3.36
CA ASP A 339 -4.07 -9.63 3.13
C ASP A 339 -5.19 -8.99 3.98
N HIS A 340 -4.84 -7.95 4.74
CA HIS A 340 -5.73 -7.24 5.64
C HIS A 340 -5.56 -5.73 5.57
N ALA A 341 -6.66 -4.98 5.64
CA ALA A 341 -6.65 -3.53 5.45
C ALA A 341 -5.57 -2.81 6.30
N VAL A 342 -4.91 -1.84 5.67
CA VAL A 342 -3.90 -0.98 6.32
C VAL A 342 -4.59 0.03 7.22
N VAL A 343 -4.08 0.21 8.43
CA VAL A 343 -4.73 1.04 9.47
C VAL A 343 -3.97 2.32 9.81
N ALA A 344 -2.64 2.31 9.68
CA ALA A 344 -1.79 3.42 10.10
C ALA A 344 -0.42 3.42 9.40
N MET A 345 0.24 4.57 9.37
CA MET A 345 1.66 4.73 9.06
C MET A 345 2.38 5.51 10.15
N SER A 346 3.70 5.35 10.19
CA SER A 346 4.51 6.23 11.01
C SER A 346 5.80 6.63 10.30
N PRO A 347 6.14 7.92 10.22
CA PRO A 347 7.37 8.38 9.60
C PRO A 347 8.57 8.07 10.50
N THR A 348 9.72 7.72 9.91
CA THR A 348 10.97 7.64 10.67
C THR A 348 11.36 9.02 11.20
N PRO A 349 12.11 9.11 12.32
CA PRO A 349 12.56 10.40 12.85
C PRO A 349 13.39 11.24 11.85
N SER A 350 14.05 10.59 10.89
CA SER A 350 14.79 11.26 9.82
C SER A 350 13.89 11.86 8.73
N GLY A 351 12.63 11.42 8.66
CA GLY A 351 11.71 11.71 7.56
C GLY A 351 12.10 11.04 6.23
N LYS A 352 13.02 10.08 6.24
CA LYS A 352 13.53 9.39 5.04
C LYS A 352 12.99 7.96 4.87
N GLY A 353 11.92 7.66 5.58
CA GLY A 353 11.27 6.37 5.59
C GLY A 353 9.98 6.39 6.40
N TYR A 354 9.23 5.31 6.32
CA TYR A 354 8.01 5.11 7.10
C TYR A 354 7.71 3.63 7.31
N LEU A 355 6.99 3.35 8.38
CA LEU A 355 6.30 2.09 8.62
C LEU A 355 4.86 2.20 8.09
N ILE A 356 4.33 1.09 7.60
CA ILE A 356 2.91 0.88 7.34
C ILE A 356 2.46 -0.32 8.17
N LEU A 357 1.29 -0.22 8.79
CA LEU A 357 0.71 -1.23 9.68
C LEU A 357 -0.61 -1.74 9.12
N ASP A 358 -0.80 -3.05 9.06
CA ASP A 358 -2.13 -3.63 8.82
C ASP A 358 -2.89 -3.97 10.11
N LYS A 359 -4.21 -4.18 10.00
CA LYS A 359 -5.08 -4.48 11.14
C LYS A 359 -4.71 -5.74 11.92
N THR A 360 -3.94 -6.66 11.32
CA THR A 360 -3.43 -7.86 12.00
C THR A 360 -2.13 -7.61 12.75
N GLY A 361 -1.49 -6.46 12.49
CA GLY A 361 -0.28 -6.02 13.16
C GLY A 361 1.00 -6.38 12.42
N HIS A 362 0.94 -6.71 11.13
CA HIS A 362 2.15 -6.81 10.32
C HIS A 362 2.66 -5.42 9.97
N VAL A 363 3.97 -5.28 10.05
CA VAL A 363 4.68 -4.01 9.81
C VAL A 363 5.46 -4.11 8.51
N TYR A 364 5.24 -3.12 7.63
CA TYR A 364 5.97 -2.96 6.37
C TYR A 364 6.86 -1.72 6.46
N ALA A 365 8.17 -1.89 6.31
CA ALA A 365 9.14 -0.81 6.42
C ALA A 365 9.62 -0.33 5.04
N PHE A 366 9.73 0.99 4.85
CA PHE A 366 10.15 1.63 3.61
C PHE A 366 11.18 2.73 3.86
N GLY A 367 12.05 2.97 2.88
CA GLY A 367 13.10 3.97 2.98
C GLY A 367 14.18 3.54 3.98
N ASP A 368 14.45 4.38 4.98
CA ASP A 368 15.35 4.08 6.09
C ASP A 368 14.65 3.48 7.33
N ALA A 369 13.36 3.15 7.24
CA ALA A 369 12.66 2.45 8.31
C ALA A 369 13.18 1.01 8.45
N GLU A 370 13.28 0.55 9.69
CA GLU A 370 13.68 -0.82 10.03
C GLU A 370 12.46 -1.62 10.51
N HIS A 371 12.32 -2.85 10.02
CA HIS A 371 11.34 -3.80 10.54
C HIS A 371 11.90 -4.50 11.78
N LEU A 372 11.31 -4.22 12.95
CA LEU A 372 11.79 -4.74 14.25
C LEU A 372 10.89 -5.85 14.82
N GLY A 373 9.75 -6.15 14.17
CA GLY A 373 8.80 -7.17 14.55
C GLY A 373 7.33 -6.84 14.27
N ASP A 374 6.49 -7.87 14.28
CA ASP A 374 5.03 -7.77 14.11
C ASP A 374 4.31 -7.99 15.45
N LEU A 375 3.02 -7.65 15.52
CA LEU A 375 2.22 -8.05 16.68
C LEU A 375 2.24 -9.58 16.86
N PRO A 376 2.32 -10.09 18.10
CA PRO A 376 2.23 -11.53 18.36
C PRO A 376 0.91 -12.12 17.85
N ALA A 377 0.96 -13.38 17.40
CA ALA A 377 -0.24 -14.11 17.01
C ALA A 377 -1.29 -14.14 18.14
N GLY A 378 -2.55 -13.85 17.80
CA GLY A 378 -3.65 -13.78 18.78
C GLY A 378 -3.79 -12.41 19.47
N SER A 379 -2.95 -11.43 19.15
CA SER A 379 -3.17 -10.04 19.54
C SER A 379 -4.53 -9.54 19.03
N ALA A 380 -5.14 -8.62 19.79
CA ALA A 380 -6.26 -7.85 19.27
C ALA A 380 -5.82 -7.02 18.05
N GLU A 381 -6.78 -6.63 17.21
CA GLU A 381 -6.49 -5.85 16.01
C GLU A 381 -5.64 -4.63 16.33
N ALA A 382 -4.65 -4.35 15.47
CA ALA A 382 -3.86 -3.15 15.54
C ALA A 382 -4.77 -1.93 15.28
N ALA A 383 -4.57 -0.88 16.06
CA ALA A 383 -5.24 0.40 15.86
C ALA A 383 -4.30 1.42 15.22
N ASP A 384 -3.06 1.51 15.73
CA ASP A 384 -2.12 2.54 15.31
C ASP A 384 -0.66 2.17 15.63
N VAL A 385 0.30 2.80 14.97
CA VAL A 385 1.75 2.65 15.17
C VAL A 385 2.43 4.00 15.24
N THR A 386 3.39 4.14 16.17
CA THR A 386 4.21 5.35 16.24
C THR A 386 5.69 5.03 16.42
N HIS A 387 6.53 5.68 15.63
CA HIS A 387 7.97 5.63 15.79
C HIS A 387 8.39 6.24 17.13
N THR A 388 9.41 5.63 17.71
CA THR A 388 10.10 6.13 18.89
C THR A 388 11.59 6.31 18.56
N PRO A 389 12.37 7.02 19.38
CA PRO A 389 13.80 7.21 19.11
C PRO A 389 14.62 5.92 18.96
N THR A 390 14.13 4.79 19.47
CA THR A 390 14.86 3.51 19.47
C THR A 390 14.08 2.35 18.83
N GLY A 391 12.98 2.65 18.12
CA GLY A 391 12.15 1.64 17.46
C GLY A 391 10.73 2.14 17.19
N TYR A 392 9.70 1.37 17.51
CA TYR A 392 8.30 1.78 17.37
C TYR A 392 7.39 1.10 18.39
N THR A 393 6.20 1.66 18.57
CA THR A 393 5.15 1.12 19.42
C THR A 393 3.86 0.97 18.63
N ILE A 394 3.28 -0.23 18.66
CA ILE A 394 1.94 -0.52 18.12
C ILE A 394 0.95 -0.50 19.29
N ILE A 395 -0.20 0.14 19.13
CA ILE A 395 -1.34 0.00 20.05
C ILE A 395 -2.43 -0.84 19.39
N THR A 396 -3.01 -1.77 20.12
CA THR A 396 -4.19 -2.51 19.68
C THR A 396 -5.46 -1.75 20.00
N ARG A 397 -6.57 -2.07 19.33
CA ARG A 397 -7.91 -1.49 19.61
C ARG A 397 -8.34 -1.61 21.08
N THR A 398 -7.78 -2.56 21.81
CA THR A 398 -8.05 -2.81 23.24
C THR A 398 -7.13 -2.06 24.20
N GLY A 399 -6.24 -1.22 23.67
CA GLY A 399 -5.34 -0.36 24.44
C GLY A 399 -4.05 -1.02 24.91
N VAL A 400 -3.72 -2.21 24.41
CA VAL A 400 -2.43 -2.87 24.68
C VAL A 400 -1.38 -2.30 23.75
N ARG A 401 -0.29 -1.76 24.31
CA ARG A 401 0.89 -1.30 23.58
C ARG A 401 1.95 -2.39 23.51
N HIS A 402 2.52 -2.57 22.34
CA HIS A 402 3.65 -3.45 22.05
C HIS A 402 4.79 -2.61 21.49
N SER A 403 5.92 -2.53 22.20
CA SER A 403 7.10 -1.80 21.74
C SER A 403 8.16 -2.76 21.19
N PHE A 404 8.75 -2.37 20.07
CA PHE A 404 9.79 -3.11 19.34
C PHE A 404 11.05 -2.23 19.25
N GLY A 405 12.23 -2.83 19.46
CA GLY A 405 13.52 -2.11 19.50
C GLY A 405 14.05 -1.87 20.91
N GLY A 406 14.77 -0.76 21.10
CA GLY A 406 15.54 -0.45 22.32
C GLY A 406 14.74 -0.21 23.60
N VAL A 407 13.41 -0.19 23.51
CA VAL A 407 12.51 -0.21 24.66
C VAL A 407 11.56 -1.39 24.51
N THR A 408 11.80 -2.46 25.26
CA THR A 408 10.91 -3.62 25.34
C THR A 408 9.96 -3.41 26.51
N SER A 409 8.75 -2.93 26.24
CA SER A 409 7.71 -2.86 27.27
C SER A 409 6.33 -3.07 26.65
N THR A 410 5.49 -3.82 27.35
CA THR A 410 4.06 -3.91 27.06
C THR A 410 3.30 -3.21 28.17
N GLY A 411 2.44 -2.27 27.82
CA GLY A 411 1.61 -1.54 28.77
C GLY A 411 0.18 -1.44 28.26
N ARG A 412 -0.81 -1.48 29.14
CA ARG A 412 -2.22 -1.39 28.77
C ARG A 412 -2.87 -0.17 29.42
N ALA A 413 -3.54 0.66 28.63
CA ALA A 413 -4.43 1.67 29.17
C ALA A 413 -5.66 0.98 29.80
N THR A 414 -6.05 1.38 31.01
CA THR A 414 -7.18 0.79 31.75
C THR A 414 -8.21 1.86 32.14
N GLY A 415 -9.46 1.46 32.34
CA GLY A 415 -10.52 2.38 32.77
C GLY A 415 -10.99 3.36 31.69
N PHE A 416 -10.84 2.98 30.42
CA PHE A 416 -11.27 3.77 29.26
C PHE A 416 -12.59 3.25 28.68
N THR A 417 -13.24 4.08 27.87
CA THR A 417 -14.45 3.75 27.10
C THR A 417 -14.16 3.87 25.60
N GLY A 418 -14.86 3.09 24.79
CA GLY A 418 -14.63 3.00 23.36
C GLY A 418 -13.46 2.08 23.01
N PHE A 419 -12.68 2.46 22.02
CA PHE A 419 -11.54 1.72 21.48
C PHE A 419 -10.45 2.71 21.07
N PHE A 420 -9.22 2.22 20.92
CA PHE A 420 -8.11 3.02 20.39
C PHE A 420 -8.12 3.07 18.88
#